data_AF-A0A8E2F8N1-F1
#
_entry.id   AF-A0A8E2F8N1-F1
#
_cell.length_a   1.000
_cell.length_b   1.000
_cell.length_c   1.000
_cell.angle_alpha   90.00
_cell.angle_beta   90.00
_cell.angle_gamma   90.00
#
_symmetry.space_group_name_H-M   'P 1'
#
loop_
_entity.id
_entity.type
_entity.pdbx_description
1 polymer ?
#
loop_
_entity_poly.entity_id
_entity_poly.type
_entity_poly.pdbx_seq_one_letter_code
_entity_poly.pdbx_strand_id
1 'polypeptide(L)'
;MSFGFAIGDFIAVMDLAWNLHQNCYKVLQDSPQEVKELSRDLATIYGVLKHIQEDWESSDSSIKAHGEGREKLLQTMVTNLNETLSSLQKLVSSFHPLASDASMRKQLREKLRWLSSQRKIGRIRQDITFHISSFNLILASMGNSSLQRIESGLQSMRLSSIQFFENSDIGSSLKPQRALQVEESYDEEESRKDNQSDCAVLQQSPPIQRPHDASEKSASRAVTQRLNTTTLPQQAVIALIIIGNCQNACYQFYRNNALWRTKFSSKDNARAPKLFELPDGQSPSHFECFDLAQWIAKIRHAWLSRHDQLDSCSYQAVRNPSKFTEAMQKAGVVPSLLLPWGGLDTENCEQVLEDAIIFCDHLNAWDSKARLQKLLANIRNTTTELDFNHLNPRSPPTIFTSPAAGSMTPA
;
A
#
# COMPACT_ATOMS: atom_id res chain seq x y z
N MET A 1 -32.08 -19.62 24.88
CA MET A 1 -32.53 -19.32 23.51
C MET A 1 -31.33 -18.80 22.74
N SER A 2 -30.66 -19.64 21.95
CA SER A 2 -29.65 -19.18 21.00
C SER A 2 -30.33 -19.09 19.64
N PHE A 3 -30.68 -17.88 19.20
CA PHE A 3 -30.80 -17.61 17.77
C PHE A 3 -29.36 -17.71 17.23
N GLY A 4 -28.94 -18.95 16.97
CA GLY A 4 -27.65 -19.29 16.41
C GLY A 4 -27.56 -18.77 15.00
N PHE A 5 -26.36 -18.33 14.64
CA PHE A 5 -25.97 -17.91 13.30
C PHE A 5 -26.57 -18.84 12.25
N ALA A 6 -27.40 -18.27 11.39
CA ALA A 6 -28.14 -19.05 10.41
C ALA A 6 -27.24 -19.33 9.21
N ILE A 7 -27.52 -20.40 8.46
CA ILE A 7 -26.96 -20.60 7.10
C ILE A 7 -27.14 -19.34 6.23
N GLY A 8 -28.18 -18.54 6.50
CA GLY A 8 -28.42 -17.25 5.85
C GLY A 8 -27.31 -16.22 6.09
N ASP A 9 -26.70 -16.17 7.29
CA ASP A 9 -25.59 -15.27 7.58
C ASP A 9 -24.33 -15.68 6.81
N PHE A 10 -24.10 -16.99 6.68
CA PHE A 10 -23.03 -17.54 5.86
C PHE A 10 -23.19 -17.16 4.38
N ILE A 11 -24.39 -17.37 3.82
CA ILE A 11 -24.70 -17.01 2.43
C ILE A 11 -24.55 -15.50 2.22
N ALA A 12 -25.01 -14.68 3.16
CA ALA A 12 -24.89 -13.22 3.06
C ALA A 12 -23.41 -12.76 3.00
N VAL A 13 -22.52 -13.40 3.76
CA VAL A 13 -21.08 -13.09 3.72
C VAL A 13 -20.45 -13.53 2.40
N MET A 14 -20.85 -14.69 1.88
CA MET A 14 -20.44 -15.17 0.56
C MET A 14 -20.89 -14.21 -0.56
N ASP A 15 -22.15 -13.78 -0.53
CA ASP A 15 -22.69 -12.80 -1.48
C ASP A 15 -21.99 -11.44 -1.36
N LEU A 16 -21.66 -11.00 -0.14
CA LEU A 16 -20.91 -9.78 0.08
C LEU A 16 -19.51 -9.86 -0.56
N ALA A 17 -18.81 -10.98 -0.38
CA ALA A 17 -17.51 -11.22 -0.99
C ALA A 17 -17.59 -11.16 -2.52
N TRP A 18 -18.60 -11.80 -3.11
CA TRP A 18 -18.84 -11.77 -4.55
C TRP A 18 -19.17 -10.37 -5.07
N ASN A 19 -20.04 -9.64 -4.38
CA ASN A 19 -20.41 -8.28 -4.75
C ASN A 19 -19.20 -7.33 -4.67
N LEU A 20 -18.36 -7.47 -3.64
CA LEU A 20 -17.12 -6.71 -3.54
C LEU A 20 -16.13 -7.08 -4.64
N HIS A 21 -15.99 -8.36 -4.97
CA HIS A 21 -15.19 -8.81 -6.10
C HIS A 21 -15.65 -8.15 -7.41
N GLN A 22 -16.95 -8.16 -7.70
CA GLN A 22 -17.54 -7.55 -8.89
C GLN A 22 -17.40 -6.02 -8.91
N ASN A 23 -17.58 -5.36 -7.77
CA ASN A 23 -17.41 -3.91 -7.65
C ASN A 23 -15.95 -3.50 -7.85
N CYS A 24 -15.02 -4.23 -7.23
CA CYS A 24 -13.61 -4.08 -7.53
C CYS A 24 -13.40 -4.31 -9.03
N TYR A 25 -13.86 -5.44 -9.60
CA TYR A 25 -13.64 -5.80 -11.01
C TYR A 25 -14.12 -4.73 -12.00
N LYS A 26 -15.29 -4.13 -11.77
CA LYS A 26 -15.84 -3.05 -12.60
C LYS A 26 -15.03 -1.75 -12.50
N VAL A 27 -14.46 -1.46 -11.34
CA VAL A 27 -13.55 -0.33 -11.12
C VAL A 27 -12.13 -0.65 -11.64
N LEU A 28 -11.84 -1.92 -11.92
CA LEU A 28 -10.48 -2.45 -12.07
C LEU A 28 -9.87 -2.46 -13.48
N GLN A 29 -10.60 -2.09 -14.54
CA GLN A 29 -10.03 -2.13 -15.90
C GLN A 29 -8.69 -1.37 -16.00
N ASP A 30 -8.55 -0.24 -15.30
CA ASP A 30 -7.31 0.57 -15.25
C ASP A 30 -6.69 0.69 -13.85
N SER A 31 -7.07 -0.17 -12.90
CA SER A 31 -6.65 0.01 -11.50
C SER A 31 -5.29 -0.63 -11.16
N PRO A 32 -4.63 -0.17 -10.07
CA PRO A 32 -3.34 -0.68 -9.59
C PRO A 32 -3.34 -2.17 -9.25
N GLN A 33 -2.16 -2.77 -9.30
CA GLN A 33 -1.94 -4.20 -9.05
C GLN A 33 -2.45 -4.64 -7.68
N GLU A 34 -2.34 -3.82 -6.63
CA GLU A 34 -2.82 -4.20 -5.29
C GLU A 34 -4.34 -4.39 -5.23
N VAL A 35 -5.10 -3.60 -6.02
CA VAL A 35 -6.55 -3.75 -6.10
C VAL A 35 -6.91 -4.96 -6.95
N LYS A 36 -6.10 -5.28 -7.98
CA LYS A 36 -6.26 -6.49 -8.79
C LYS A 36 -6.01 -7.73 -7.95
N GLU A 37 -4.99 -7.67 -7.10
CA GLU A 37 -4.68 -8.72 -6.14
C GLU A 37 -5.76 -8.84 -5.06
N LEU A 38 -6.27 -7.72 -4.52
CA LEU A 38 -7.42 -7.75 -3.60
C LEU A 38 -8.66 -8.38 -4.26
N SER A 39 -8.94 -8.07 -5.53
CA SER A 39 -10.03 -8.69 -6.27
C SER A 39 -9.81 -10.19 -6.47
N ARG A 40 -8.58 -10.63 -6.74
CA ARG A 40 -8.22 -12.06 -6.77
C ARG A 40 -8.43 -12.72 -5.41
N ASP A 41 -7.97 -12.10 -4.33
CA ASP A 41 -8.14 -12.58 -2.96
C ASP A 41 -9.65 -12.70 -2.61
N LEU A 42 -10.48 -11.75 -3.04
CA LEU A 42 -11.94 -11.80 -2.89
C LEU A 42 -12.60 -12.91 -3.74
N ALA A 43 -12.07 -13.21 -4.93
CA ALA A 43 -12.53 -14.35 -5.71
C ALA A 43 -12.16 -15.68 -5.01
N THR A 44 -10.96 -15.75 -4.43
CA THR A 44 -10.50 -16.91 -3.67
C THR A 44 -11.35 -17.14 -2.43
N ILE A 45 -11.62 -16.10 -1.62
CA ILE A 45 -12.47 -16.28 -0.43
C ILE A 45 -13.88 -16.71 -0.80
N TYR A 46 -14.47 -16.16 -1.87
CA TYR A 46 -15.77 -16.60 -2.38
C TYR A 46 -15.74 -18.08 -2.79
N GLY A 47 -14.72 -18.52 -3.53
CA GLY A 47 -14.58 -19.92 -3.92
C GLY A 47 -14.45 -20.88 -2.73
N VAL A 48 -13.68 -20.47 -1.71
CA VAL A 48 -13.52 -21.25 -0.47
C VAL A 48 -14.84 -21.33 0.31
N LEU A 49 -15.56 -20.21 0.46
CA LEU A 49 -16.88 -20.20 1.11
C LEU A 49 -17.90 -21.06 0.36
N LYS A 50 -17.90 -21.00 -0.97
CA LYS A 50 -18.78 -21.82 -1.80
C LYS A 50 -18.50 -23.31 -1.61
N HIS A 51 -17.22 -23.71 -1.53
CA HIS A 51 -16.88 -25.11 -1.29
C HIS A 51 -17.34 -25.61 0.09
N ILE A 52 -17.25 -24.74 1.11
CA ILE A 52 -17.80 -25.01 2.45
C ILE A 52 -19.32 -25.12 2.41
N GLN A 53 -20.02 -24.27 1.65
CA GLN A 53 -21.47 -24.37 1.47
C GLN A 53 -21.87 -25.70 0.81
N GLU A 54 -21.17 -26.11 -0.25
CA GLU A 54 -21.42 -27.36 -0.95
C GLU A 54 -21.24 -28.57 -0.01
N ASP A 55 -20.19 -28.59 0.83
CA ASP A 55 -20.04 -29.63 1.87
C ASP A 55 -21.13 -29.56 2.93
N TRP A 56 -21.61 -28.36 3.29
CA TRP A 56 -22.68 -28.19 4.27
C TRP A 56 -24.03 -28.72 3.76
N GLU A 57 -24.35 -28.50 2.49
CA GLU A 57 -25.59 -28.94 1.85
C GLU A 57 -25.60 -30.46 1.57
N SER A 58 -24.42 -31.09 1.51
CA SER A 58 -24.26 -32.54 1.36
C SER A 58 -24.89 -33.33 2.52
N SER A 59 -25.47 -34.49 2.19
CA SER A 59 -26.00 -35.45 3.15
C SER A 59 -24.92 -36.17 3.95
N ASP A 60 -23.68 -36.23 3.46
CA ASP A 60 -22.48 -36.75 4.16
C ASP A 60 -21.55 -35.59 4.58
N SER A 61 -22.14 -34.45 4.95
CA SER A 61 -21.39 -33.25 5.34
C SER A 61 -20.39 -33.57 6.45
N SER A 62 -19.12 -33.36 6.14
CA SER A 62 -18.05 -33.55 7.11
C SER A 62 -18.11 -32.50 8.22
N ILE A 63 -18.70 -31.33 7.96
CA ILE A 63 -18.94 -30.30 8.98
C ILE A 63 -20.01 -30.73 9.97
N LYS A 64 -21.17 -31.20 9.49
CA LYS A 64 -22.26 -31.69 10.36
C LYS A 64 -21.85 -32.93 11.16
N ALA A 65 -21.03 -33.79 10.58
CA ALA A 65 -20.57 -35.03 11.22
C ALA A 65 -19.65 -34.81 12.44
N HIS A 66 -18.99 -33.65 12.55
CA HIS A 66 -18.01 -33.37 13.61
C HIS A 66 -18.52 -32.52 14.77
N GLY A 67 -19.83 -32.25 14.81
CA GLY A 67 -20.51 -31.66 15.96
C GLY A 67 -20.36 -30.14 16.14
N GLU A 68 -21.03 -29.65 17.17
CA GLU A 68 -21.27 -28.21 17.47
C GLU A 68 -19.98 -27.37 17.59
N GLY A 69 -18.84 -27.99 17.90
CA GLY A 69 -17.56 -27.31 18.07
C GLY A 69 -16.98 -26.75 16.76
N ARG A 70 -17.07 -27.50 15.65
CA ARG A 70 -16.59 -27.04 14.34
C ARG A 70 -17.54 -26.03 13.71
N GLU A 71 -18.84 -26.21 13.95
CA GLU A 71 -19.87 -25.24 13.58
C GLU A 71 -19.64 -23.89 14.27
N LYS A 72 -19.38 -23.87 15.58
CA LYS A 72 -19.03 -22.64 16.33
C LYS A 72 -17.73 -21.98 15.84
N LEU A 73 -16.72 -22.77 15.48
CA LEU A 73 -15.48 -22.24 14.91
C LEU A 73 -15.73 -21.58 13.55
N LEU A 74 -16.47 -22.27 12.66
CA LEU A 74 -16.84 -21.74 11.36
C LEU A 74 -17.65 -20.45 11.49
N GLN A 75 -18.65 -20.44 12.38
CA GLN A 75 -19.45 -19.27 12.72
C GLN A 75 -18.58 -18.08 13.17
N THR A 76 -17.59 -18.33 14.03
CA THR A 76 -16.66 -17.30 14.51
C THR A 76 -15.84 -16.73 13.35
N MET A 77 -15.33 -17.59 12.48
CA MET A 77 -14.52 -17.18 11.33
C MET A 77 -15.32 -16.39 10.30
N VAL A 78 -16.56 -16.80 10.04
CA VAL A 78 -17.45 -16.10 9.11
C VAL A 78 -17.86 -14.74 9.69
N THR A 79 -18.08 -14.65 11.00
CA THR A 79 -18.33 -13.37 11.68
C THR A 79 -17.14 -12.42 11.53
N ASN A 80 -15.91 -12.89 11.80
CA ASN A 80 -14.71 -12.09 11.65
C ASN A 80 -14.47 -11.68 10.19
N LEU A 81 -14.72 -12.58 9.24
CA LEU A 81 -14.65 -12.26 7.81
C LEU A 81 -15.67 -11.19 7.44
N ASN A 82 -16.90 -11.26 7.95
CA ASN A 82 -17.93 -10.25 7.71
C ASN A 82 -17.49 -8.86 8.18
N GLU A 83 -16.83 -8.75 9.34
CA GLU A 83 -16.29 -7.49 9.83
C GLU A 83 -15.20 -6.92 8.89
N THR A 84 -14.30 -7.79 8.41
CA THR A 84 -13.27 -7.42 7.44
C THR A 84 -13.87 -6.98 6.11
N LEU A 85 -14.83 -7.74 5.56
CA LEU A 85 -15.52 -7.43 4.31
C LEU A 85 -16.39 -6.17 4.43
N SER A 86 -17.05 -5.96 5.57
CA SER A 86 -17.81 -4.73 5.86
C SER A 86 -16.88 -3.51 5.93
N SER A 87 -15.70 -3.67 6.51
CA SER A 87 -14.67 -2.62 6.53
C SER A 87 -14.17 -2.30 5.12
N LEU A 88 -14.00 -3.32 4.28
CA LEU A 88 -13.70 -3.16 2.87
C LEU A 88 -14.85 -2.49 2.11
N GLN A 89 -16.10 -2.87 2.35
CA GLN A 89 -17.27 -2.27 1.72
C GLN A 89 -17.41 -0.79 2.07
N LYS A 90 -17.20 -0.43 3.34
CA LYS A 90 -17.13 0.97 3.79
C LYS A 90 -16.02 1.73 3.07
N LEU A 91 -14.89 1.07 2.83
CA LEU A 91 -13.76 1.67 2.12
C LEU A 91 -14.05 1.84 0.62
N VAL A 92 -14.61 0.82 -0.05
CA VAL A 92 -14.99 0.83 -1.47
C VAL A 92 -16.12 1.82 -1.75
N SER A 93 -17.16 1.87 -0.91
CA SER A 93 -18.23 2.88 -1.01
C SER A 93 -17.70 4.30 -0.80
N SER A 94 -16.64 4.46 -0.01
CA SER A 94 -15.90 5.71 0.13
C SER A 94 -15.23 6.18 -1.18
N PHE A 95 -14.96 5.25 -2.10
CA PHE A 95 -14.33 5.52 -3.40
C PHE A 95 -15.32 5.65 -4.54
N HIS A 96 -16.61 5.39 -4.35
CA HIS A 96 -17.60 5.49 -5.41
C HIS A 96 -18.16 6.92 -5.47
N PRO A 97 -17.78 7.77 -6.44
CA PRO A 97 -18.55 8.98 -6.70
C PRO A 97 -19.91 8.57 -7.25
N LEU A 98 -20.98 9.15 -6.68
CA LEU A 98 -22.28 9.19 -7.34
C LEU A 98 -22.04 9.65 -8.79
N ALA A 99 -22.34 8.77 -9.73
CA ALA A 99 -22.22 9.01 -11.16
C ALA A 99 -23.10 10.20 -11.55
N SER A 100 -22.49 11.37 -11.60
CA SER A 100 -23.03 12.59 -12.19
C SER A 100 -21.86 13.57 -12.31
N ASP A 101 -21.52 13.87 -13.57
CA ASP A 101 -20.58 14.88 -14.08
C ASP A 101 -19.77 15.65 -13.03
N ALA A 102 -18.43 15.51 -13.02
CA ALA A 102 -17.53 16.64 -12.70
C ALA A 102 -16.03 16.30 -12.67
N SER A 103 -15.28 17.10 -13.44
CA SER A 103 -14.03 17.81 -13.10
C SER A 103 -12.83 17.04 -12.51
N MET A 104 -11.67 17.28 -13.12
CA MET A 104 -10.30 16.93 -12.69
C MET A 104 -10.00 17.09 -11.18
N ARG A 105 -10.71 17.98 -10.47
CA ARG A 105 -10.61 18.15 -9.00
C ARG A 105 -11.23 17.01 -8.19
N LYS A 106 -12.29 16.35 -8.68
CA LYS A 106 -12.88 15.15 -8.02
C LYS A 106 -11.96 13.94 -8.19
N GLN A 107 -11.40 13.73 -9.38
CA GLN A 107 -10.39 12.70 -9.62
C GLN A 107 -9.15 12.89 -8.74
N LEU A 108 -8.69 14.13 -8.55
CA LEU A 108 -7.57 14.43 -7.66
C LEU A 108 -7.89 14.14 -6.20
N ARG A 109 -9.15 14.37 -5.77
CA ARG A 109 -9.63 14.09 -4.40
C ARG A 109 -9.80 12.59 -4.15
N GLU A 110 -10.29 11.84 -5.14
CA GLU A 110 -10.38 10.38 -5.12
C GLU A 110 -8.99 9.74 -5.13
N LYS A 111 -8.06 10.29 -5.92
CA LYS A 111 -6.64 9.90 -5.95
C LYS A 111 -5.93 10.19 -4.63
N LEU A 112 -6.12 11.36 -4.02
CA LEU A 112 -5.59 11.66 -2.67
C LEU A 112 -6.20 10.77 -1.58
N ARG A 113 -7.51 10.49 -1.67
CA ARG A 113 -8.21 9.59 -0.74
C ARG A 113 -7.66 8.17 -0.86
N TRP A 114 -7.34 7.72 -2.07
CA TRP A 114 -6.75 6.41 -2.34
C TRP A 114 -5.32 6.30 -1.78
N LEU A 115 -4.48 7.30 -2.00
CA LEU A 115 -3.12 7.37 -1.42
C LEU A 115 -3.15 7.35 0.12
N SER A 116 -4.10 8.07 0.76
CA SER A 116 -4.25 8.00 2.23
C SER A 116 -4.76 6.65 2.74
N SER A 117 -5.36 5.86 1.86
CA SER A 117 -5.99 4.58 2.19
C SER A 117 -5.14 3.38 1.79
N GLN A 118 -4.02 3.53 1.07
CA GLN A 118 -3.18 2.40 0.68
C GLN A 118 -2.73 1.54 1.87
N ARG A 119 -2.35 2.17 3.00
CA ARG A 119 -2.04 1.44 4.24
C ARG A 119 -3.25 0.64 4.76
N LYS A 120 -4.46 1.20 4.64
CA LYS A 120 -5.70 0.52 5.04
C LYS A 120 -6.05 -0.63 4.09
N ILE A 121 -5.88 -0.44 2.78
CA ILE A 121 -6.05 -1.48 1.76
C ILE A 121 -5.07 -2.62 2.00
N GLY A 122 -3.79 -2.31 2.24
CA GLY A 122 -2.76 -3.29 2.56
C GLY A 122 -3.10 -4.09 3.82
N ARG A 123 -3.58 -3.43 4.88
CA ARG A 123 -4.01 -4.09 6.11
C ARG A 123 -5.23 -5.01 5.88
N ILE A 124 -6.25 -4.51 5.19
CA ILE A 124 -7.45 -5.29 4.86
C ILE A 124 -7.09 -6.51 4.00
N ARG A 125 -6.15 -6.35 3.07
CA ARG A 125 -5.68 -7.47 2.26
C ARG A 125 -4.97 -8.52 3.11
N GLN A 126 -4.07 -8.11 4.02
CA GLN A 126 -3.45 -9.05 4.97
C GLN A 126 -4.50 -9.80 5.79
N ASP A 127 -5.53 -9.11 6.27
CA ASP A 127 -6.63 -9.72 7.01
C ASP A 127 -7.41 -10.72 6.15
N ILE A 128 -7.70 -10.39 4.88
CA ILE A 128 -8.36 -11.30 3.93
C ILE A 128 -7.48 -12.51 3.63
N THR A 129 -6.17 -12.33 3.40
CA THR A 129 -5.23 -13.44 3.20
C THR A 129 -5.20 -14.35 4.43
N PHE A 130 -5.20 -13.78 5.64
CA PHE A 130 -5.29 -14.55 6.88
C PHE A 130 -6.58 -15.37 6.96
N HIS A 131 -7.73 -14.78 6.59
CA HIS A 131 -8.99 -15.50 6.52
C HIS A 131 -8.94 -16.64 5.49
N ILE A 132 -8.43 -16.40 4.28
CA ILE A 132 -8.24 -17.44 3.25
C ILE A 132 -7.44 -18.62 3.80
N SER A 133 -6.29 -18.34 4.44
CA SER A 133 -5.45 -19.38 5.05
C SER A 133 -6.20 -20.13 6.14
N SER A 134 -6.96 -19.43 6.97
CA SER A 134 -7.73 -20.03 8.07
C SER A 134 -8.83 -20.94 7.55
N PHE A 135 -9.61 -20.52 6.55
CA PHE A 135 -10.66 -21.36 5.95
C PHE A 135 -10.08 -22.57 5.20
N ASN A 136 -8.96 -22.39 4.49
CA ASN A 136 -8.26 -23.51 3.86
C ASN A 136 -7.76 -24.53 4.89
N LEU A 137 -7.33 -24.08 6.07
CA LEU A 137 -6.93 -24.98 7.16
C LEU A 137 -8.11 -25.81 7.68
N ILE A 138 -9.30 -25.21 7.78
CA ILE A 138 -10.53 -25.96 8.13
C ILE A 138 -10.86 -26.98 7.05
N LEU A 139 -10.84 -26.60 5.77
CA LEU A 139 -11.07 -27.52 4.67
C LEU A 139 -10.07 -28.69 4.65
N ALA A 140 -8.79 -28.41 4.91
CA ALA A 140 -7.76 -29.45 5.02
C ALA A 140 -8.00 -30.36 6.24
N SER A 141 -8.40 -29.79 7.39
CA SER A 141 -8.78 -30.56 8.58
C SER A 141 -9.99 -31.46 8.32
N MET A 142 -10.98 -30.97 7.56
CA MET A 142 -12.13 -31.75 7.12
C MET A 142 -11.69 -32.92 6.24
N GLY A 143 -10.85 -32.67 5.23
CA GLY A 143 -10.31 -33.70 4.35
C GLY A 143 -9.53 -34.79 5.11
N ASN A 144 -8.66 -34.39 6.04
CA ASN A 144 -7.90 -35.33 6.88
C ASN A 144 -8.81 -36.17 7.79
N SER A 145 -9.87 -35.58 8.33
CA SER A 145 -10.81 -36.31 9.18
C SER A 145 -11.63 -37.32 8.36
N SER A 146 -12.00 -36.96 7.13
CA SER A 146 -12.65 -37.89 6.18
C SER A 146 -11.72 -39.03 5.77
N LEU A 147 -10.43 -38.75 5.53
CA LEU A 147 -9.42 -39.77 5.28
C LEU A 147 -9.29 -40.74 6.47
N GLN A 148 -9.24 -40.22 7.71
CA GLN A 148 -9.19 -41.06 8.90
C GLN A 148 -10.42 -41.96 9.03
N ARG A 149 -11.62 -41.48 8.66
CA ARG A 149 -12.84 -42.31 8.62
C ARG A 149 -12.74 -43.41 7.55
N ILE A 150 -12.23 -43.08 6.36
CA ILE A 150 -12.02 -44.07 5.28
C ILE A 150 -10.98 -45.10 5.72
N GLU A 151 -9.87 -44.68 6.31
CA GLU A 151 -8.84 -45.58 6.84
C GLU A 151 -9.41 -46.49 7.93
N SER A 152 -10.19 -45.95 8.86
CA SER A 152 -10.84 -46.74 9.92
C SER A 152 -11.85 -47.73 9.36
N GLY A 153 -12.63 -47.33 8.35
CA GLY A 153 -13.57 -48.21 7.63
C GLY A 153 -12.86 -49.29 6.81
N LEU A 154 -11.74 -48.96 6.18
CA LEU A 154 -10.90 -49.94 5.49
C LEU A 154 -10.24 -50.91 6.46
N GLN A 155 -9.80 -50.42 7.63
CA GLN A 155 -9.26 -51.28 8.69
C GLN A 155 -10.33 -52.21 9.26
N SER A 156 -11.54 -51.72 9.51
CA SER A 156 -12.64 -52.57 9.99
C SER A 156 -13.06 -53.59 8.94
N MET A 157 -13.14 -53.19 7.66
CA MET A 157 -13.37 -54.12 6.55
C MET A 157 -12.25 -55.15 6.43
N ARG A 158 -10.98 -54.74 6.56
CA ARG A 158 -9.83 -55.66 6.55
C ARG A 158 -9.84 -56.64 7.72
N LEU A 159 -10.21 -56.20 8.91
CA LEU A 159 -10.36 -57.09 10.07
C LEU A 159 -11.52 -58.05 9.88
N SER A 160 -12.64 -57.58 9.32
CA SER A 160 -13.79 -58.44 9.00
C SER A 160 -13.48 -59.45 7.88
N SER A 161 -12.68 -59.08 6.87
CA SER A 161 -12.26 -60.01 5.83
C SER A 161 -11.28 -61.06 6.39
N ILE A 162 -10.36 -60.68 7.27
CA ILE A 162 -9.50 -61.63 7.98
C ILE A 162 -10.33 -62.60 8.84
N GLN A 163 -11.35 -62.12 9.57
CA GLN A 163 -12.28 -63.00 10.31
C GLN A 163 -13.10 -63.92 9.39
N PHE A 164 -13.43 -63.47 8.17
CA PHE A 164 -14.06 -64.31 7.15
C PHE A 164 -13.11 -65.40 6.63
N PHE A 165 -11.82 -65.10 6.45
CA PHE A 165 -10.80 -66.09 6.05
C PHE A 165 -10.40 -67.04 7.19
N GLU A 166 -10.46 -66.60 8.45
CA GLU A 166 -10.15 -67.44 9.62
C GLU A 166 -11.32 -68.40 9.97
N ASN A 167 -12.55 -68.04 9.59
CA ASN A 167 -13.73 -68.91 9.67
C ASN A 167 -13.98 -69.73 8.40
N SER A 168 -13.25 -69.47 7.31
CA SER A 168 -13.37 -70.20 6.05
C SER A 168 -12.12 -71.05 5.85
N ASP A 169 -12.17 -72.24 6.45
CA ASP A 169 -11.25 -73.35 6.19
C ASP A 169 -11.25 -73.66 4.68
N ILE A 170 -10.30 -73.13 3.91
CA ILE A 170 -9.80 -73.64 2.61
C ILE A 170 -8.48 -72.92 2.31
N GLY A 171 -7.43 -73.72 2.18
CA GLY A 171 -6.05 -73.26 2.13
C GLY A 171 -5.52 -72.75 0.79
N SER A 172 -4.23 -72.47 0.88
CA SER A 172 -3.21 -72.35 -0.17
C SER A 172 -2.98 -70.96 -0.82
N SER A 173 -1.81 -70.43 -0.46
CA SER A 173 -0.72 -70.05 -1.38
C SER A 173 -1.08 -69.11 -2.54
N LEU A 174 -0.57 -67.87 -2.50
CA LEU A 174 0.26 -67.26 -3.55
C LEU A 174 0.68 -65.83 -3.16
N LYS A 175 2.00 -65.55 -3.24
CA LYS A 175 2.60 -64.21 -3.14
C LYS A 175 2.53 -63.51 -4.51
N PRO A 176 2.39 -62.17 -4.58
CA PRO A 176 2.73 -61.42 -5.79
C PRO A 176 4.06 -60.69 -5.68
N GLN A 177 4.85 -60.83 -6.75
CA GLN A 177 6.15 -60.26 -7.03
C GLN A 177 6.06 -58.80 -7.51
N ARG A 178 7.16 -58.07 -7.25
CA ARG A 178 7.48 -56.69 -7.61
C ARG A 178 8.16 -56.64 -8.98
N ALA A 179 7.88 -55.60 -9.78
CA ALA A 179 8.84 -54.77 -10.53
C ALA A 179 8.26 -54.27 -11.87
N LEU A 180 8.43 -52.98 -12.14
CA LEU A 180 8.69 -52.42 -13.48
C LEU A 180 9.38 -51.06 -13.28
N GLN A 181 10.63 -50.95 -13.74
CA GLN A 181 11.38 -49.71 -13.94
C GLN A 181 11.33 -49.38 -15.43
N VAL A 182 11.21 -48.09 -15.75
CA VAL A 182 11.33 -47.54 -17.11
C VAL A 182 12.54 -46.59 -17.10
N GLU A 183 13.52 -46.88 -17.94
CA GLU A 183 14.58 -45.95 -18.34
C GLU A 183 14.12 -45.16 -19.56
N GLU A 184 14.42 -43.86 -19.60
CA GLU A 184 14.44 -43.09 -20.84
C GLU A 184 15.63 -42.12 -20.82
N SER A 185 16.40 -42.16 -21.91
CA SER A 185 17.70 -41.55 -22.14
C SER A 185 17.61 -40.19 -22.83
N TYR A 186 18.61 -39.36 -22.58
CA TYR A 186 18.90 -38.08 -23.25
C TYR A 186 19.36 -38.26 -24.70
N ASP A 187 19.21 -37.22 -25.54
CA ASP A 187 20.32 -36.61 -26.28
C ASP A 187 19.96 -35.26 -26.91
N GLU A 188 21.01 -34.47 -27.11
CA GLU A 188 21.13 -33.05 -27.46
C GLU A 188 21.21 -32.79 -28.99
N GLU A 189 21.66 -31.56 -29.32
CA GLU A 189 22.16 -31.00 -30.59
C GLU A 189 21.15 -30.27 -31.50
N GLU A 190 21.48 -29.23 -32.27
CA GLU A 190 22.56 -28.22 -32.33
C GLU A 190 22.27 -27.33 -33.59
N SER A 191 22.54 -26.02 -33.50
CA SER A 191 23.03 -25.08 -34.56
C SER A 191 22.28 -24.79 -35.88
N ARG A 192 22.11 -23.48 -36.16
CA ARG A 192 22.63 -22.67 -37.31
C ARG A 192 21.74 -21.43 -37.54
N LYS A 193 22.24 -20.20 -37.37
CA LYS A 193 23.05 -19.32 -38.26
C LYS A 193 22.25 -18.48 -39.28
N ASP A 194 22.53 -17.18 -39.18
CA ASP A 194 22.65 -16.10 -40.18
C ASP A 194 21.46 -15.70 -41.05
N ASN A 195 21.09 -14.42 -40.98
CA ASN A 195 21.18 -13.56 -42.17
C ASN A 195 21.15 -12.05 -41.87
N GLN A 196 22.03 -11.38 -42.59
CA GLN A 196 22.38 -9.97 -42.60
C GLN A 196 21.58 -9.24 -43.69
N SER A 197 21.13 -8.01 -43.43
CA SER A 197 20.62 -7.11 -44.47
C SER A 197 20.96 -5.66 -44.14
N ASP A 198 21.86 -5.11 -44.94
CA ASP A 198 22.22 -3.70 -44.99
C ASP A 198 21.07 -2.86 -45.58
N CYS A 199 20.91 -1.63 -45.08
CA CYS A 199 20.30 -0.55 -45.86
C CYS A 199 20.85 0.80 -45.38
N ALA A 200 21.67 1.42 -46.23
CA ALA A 200 22.19 2.76 -46.03
C ALA A 200 21.19 3.79 -46.59
N VAL A 201 20.77 4.75 -45.76
CA VAL A 201 19.99 5.92 -46.18
C VAL A 201 20.70 7.19 -45.71
N LEU A 202 20.88 8.11 -46.66
CA LEU A 202 21.59 9.38 -46.57
C LEU A 202 20.98 10.31 -45.51
N GLN A 203 21.80 10.74 -44.55
CA GLN A 203 21.45 11.76 -43.55
C GLN A 203 21.75 13.17 -44.06
N GLN A 204 20.74 14.03 -44.03
CA GLN A 204 20.89 15.48 -44.13
C GLN A 204 21.19 16.07 -42.74
N SER A 205 22.17 16.96 -42.67
CA SER A 205 22.64 17.60 -41.44
C SER A 205 21.58 18.51 -40.80
N PRO A 206 21.31 18.39 -39.49
CA PRO A 206 20.44 19.32 -38.78
C PRO A 206 21.21 20.57 -38.28
N PRO A 207 20.49 21.65 -37.94
CA PRO A 207 21.07 22.96 -37.63
C PRO A 207 21.84 22.95 -36.32
N ILE A 208 22.93 23.73 -36.30
CA ILE A 208 23.85 23.91 -35.16
C ILE A 208 23.09 24.49 -33.96
N GLN A 209 22.72 23.63 -33.01
CA GLN A 209 22.25 24.03 -31.68
C GLN A 209 23.46 24.36 -30.80
N ARG A 210 23.31 25.39 -29.94
CA ARG A 210 24.39 25.83 -29.03
C ARG A 210 24.80 24.69 -28.10
N PRO A 211 26.09 24.52 -27.76
CA PRO A 211 26.61 23.36 -27.02
C PRO A 211 26.02 23.13 -25.62
N HIS A 212 25.45 24.16 -24.98
CA HIS A 212 24.96 24.05 -23.60
C HIS A 212 23.64 23.27 -23.49
N ASP A 213 22.69 23.47 -24.39
CA ASP A 213 21.36 22.83 -24.30
C ASP A 213 21.41 21.32 -24.57
N ALA A 214 22.41 20.87 -25.32
CA ALA A 214 22.60 19.45 -25.64
C ALA A 214 23.13 18.65 -24.44
N SER A 215 23.96 19.27 -23.59
CA SER A 215 24.58 18.61 -22.44
C SER A 215 23.59 18.36 -21.31
N GLU A 216 22.75 19.35 -20.98
CA GLU A 216 21.73 19.22 -19.92
C GLU A 216 20.66 18.18 -20.28
N LYS A 217 20.18 18.20 -21.53
CA LYS A 217 19.22 17.19 -22.01
C LYS A 217 19.79 15.78 -21.97
N SER A 218 21.09 15.63 -22.24
CA SER A 218 21.76 14.32 -22.17
C SER A 218 21.86 13.81 -20.72
N ALA A 219 22.20 14.69 -19.77
CA ALA A 219 22.28 14.34 -18.35
C ALA A 219 20.91 13.96 -17.76
N SER A 220 19.88 14.75 -18.05
CA SER A 220 18.51 14.45 -17.58
C SER A 220 18.01 13.11 -18.15
N ARG A 221 18.30 12.82 -19.41
CA ARG A 221 17.96 11.54 -20.04
C ARG A 221 18.65 10.34 -19.35
N ALA A 222 19.91 10.50 -18.94
CA ALA A 222 20.64 9.46 -18.22
C ALA A 222 20.03 9.18 -16.83
N VAL A 223 19.56 10.22 -16.13
CA VAL A 223 18.85 10.10 -14.86
C VAL A 223 17.53 9.33 -15.04
N THR A 224 16.70 9.75 -16.00
CA THR A 224 15.43 9.06 -16.30
C THR A 224 15.67 7.60 -16.68
N GLN A 225 16.67 7.30 -17.51
CA GLN A 225 17.00 5.93 -17.89
C GLN A 225 17.37 5.08 -16.67
N ARG A 226 18.16 5.62 -15.75
CA ARG A 226 18.53 4.92 -14.53
C ARG A 226 17.33 4.70 -13.60
N LEU A 227 16.49 5.72 -13.40
CA LEU A 227 15.28 5.56 -12.59
C LEU A 227 14.34 4.51 -13.18
N ASN A 228 14.25 4.41 -14.51
CA ASN A 228 13.49 3.36 -15.19
C ASN A 228 14.07 1.94 -14.97
N THR A 229 15.38 1.81 -14.71
CA THR A 229 15.98 0.51 -14.35
C THR A 229 15.81 0.14 -12.88
N THR A 230 15.40 1.07 -12.01
CA THR A 230 15.16 0.77 -10.59
C THR A 230 13.86 -0.02 -10.40
N THR A 231 13.86 -0.90 -9.40
CA THR A 231 12.68 -1.70 -9.07
C THR A 231 11.56 -0.83 -8.49
N LEU A 232 10.30 -1.23 -8.66
CA LEU A 232 9.14 -0.50 -8.14
C LEU A 232 9.24 -0.20 -6.61
N PRO A 233 9.70 -1.13 -5.75
CA PRO A 233 9.92 -0.83 -4.33
C PRO A 233 10.97 0.26 -4.09
N GLN A 234 12.07 0.27 -4.87
CA GLN A 234 13.10 1.31 -4.76
C GLN A 234 12.57 2.68 -5.21
N GLN A 235 11.80 2.72 -6.29
CA GLN A 235 11.11 3.92 -6.76
C GLN A 235 10.18 4.52 -5.70
N ALA A 236 9.39 3.66 -5.03
CA ALA A 236 8.53 4.08 -3.93
C ALA A 236 9.35 4.63 -2.74
N VAL A 237 10.47 3.98 -2.39
CA VAL A 237 11.37 4.46 -1.33
C VAL A 237 11.95 5.83 -1.67
N ILE A 238 12.39 6.08 -2.91
CA ILE A 238 12.88 7.39 -3.37
C ILE A 238 11.80 8.45 -3.15
N ALA A 239 10.58 8.20 -3.61
CA ALA A 239 9.51 9.17 -3.47
C ALA A 239 9.14 9.44 -2.00
N LEU A 240 9.09 8.40 -1.16
CA LEU A 240 8.83 8.52 0.28
C LEU A 240 9.93 9.30 1.00
N ILE A 241 11.20 9.14 0.61
CA ILE A 241 12.32 9.94 1.14
C ILE A 241 12.12 11.41 0.78
N ILE A 242 11.72 11.71 -0.46
CA ILE A 242 11.51 13.09 -0.93
C ILE A 242 10.37 13.73 -0.14
N ILE A 243 9.21 13.07 -0.12
CA ILE A 243 8.01 13.55 0.57
C ILE A 243 8.27 13.70 2.07
N GLY A 244 8.87 12.69 2.71
CA GLY A 244 9.14 12.69 4.14
C GLY A 244 10.10 13.79 4.57
N ASN A 245 11.13 14.09 3.77
CA ASN A 245 12.04 15.20 4.06
C ASN A 245 11.35 16.57 3.93
N CYS A 246 10.46 16.73 2.94
CA CYS A 246 9.64 17.95 2.80
C CYS A 246 8.63 18.10 3.95
N GLN A 247 7.98 17.02 4.39
CA GLN A 247 7.09 17.05 5.57
C GLN A 247 7.87 17.42 6.82
N ASN A 248 9.06 16.83 7.02
CA ASN A 248 9.92 17.17 8.15
C ASN A 248 10.37 18.64 8.09
N ALA A 249 10.68 19.17 6.91
CA ALA A 249 10.98 20.60 6.74
C ALA A 249 9.80 21.49 7.14
N CYS A 250 8.58 21.13 6.72
CA CYS A 250 7.34 21.84 7.10
C CYS A 250 7.11 21.82 8.61
N TYR A 251 7.29 20.66 9.24
CA TYR A 251 7.13 20.49 10.69
C TYR A 251 8.16 21.29 11.49
N GLN A 252 9.42 21.31 11.05
CA GLN A 252 10.46 22.14 11.66
C GLN A 252 10.13 23.63 11.52
N PHE A 253 9.69 24.07 10.34
CA PHE A 253 9.24 25.44 10.12
C PHE A 253 8.07 25.82 11.04
N TYR A 254 7.09 24.91 11.17
CA TYR A 254 5.96 25.05 12.08
C TYR A 254 6.39 25.25 13.53
N ARG A 255 7.36 24.44 14.01
CA ARG A 255 7.89 24.55 15.38
C ARG A 255 8.70 25.82 15.60
N ASN A 256 9.63 26.11 14.70
CA ASN A 256 10.56 27.22 14.85
C ASN A 256 9.86 28.58 14.82
N ASN A 257 8.70 28.66 14.16
CA ASN A 257 7.92 29.89 14.02
C ASN A 257 6.65 29.93 14.88
N ALA A 258 6.52 29.02 15.86
CA ALA A 258 5.38 28.99 16.77
C ALA A 258 3.99 28.92 16.09
N LEU A 259 3.90 28.26 14.94
CA LEU A 259 2.67 28.24 14.11
C LEU A 259 1.49 27.48 14.74
N TRP A 260 1.70 26.80 15.88
CA TRP A 260 0.59 26.24 16.68
C TRP A 260 -0.38 27.31 17.20
N ARG A 261 0.03 28.58 17.20
CA ARG A 261 -0.80 29.72 17.61
C ARG A 261 -1.63 30.30 16.47
N THR A 262 -1.31 29.98 15.22
CA THR A 262 -1.88 30.63 14.03
C THR A 262 -3.37 30.34 13.90
N LYS A 263 -4.16 31.41 13.82
CA LYS A 263 -5.60 31.36 13.60
C LYS A 263 -5.93 31.35 12.10
N PHE A 264 -7.17 30.99 11.73
CA PHE A 264 -7.63 31.11 10.35
C PHE A 264 -7.88 32.57 9.96
N SER A 265 -8.41 33.37 10.89
CA SER A 265 -8.80 34.77 10.67
C SER A 265 -8.40 35.68 11.82
N SER A 266 -8.19 36.96 11.54
CA SER A 266 -7.92 37.98 12.58
C SER A 266 -9.11 38.16 13.53
N LYS A 267 -10.32 37.77 13.09
CA LYS A 267 -11.56 37.82 13.86
C LYS A 267 -11.77 36.62 14.77
N ASP A 268 -10.94 35.59 14.67
CA ASP A 268 -11.08 34.37 15.46
C ASP A 268 -10.78 34.63 16.93
N ASN A 269 -11.70 34.20 17.81
CA ASN A 269 -11.53 34.31 19.25
C ASN A 269 -10.47 33.33 19.79
N ALA A 270 -10.17 33.39 21.09
CA ALA A 270 -9.14 32.53 21.70
C ALA A 270 -9.47 31.03 21.61
N ARG A 271 -10.76 30.66 21.65
CA ARG A 271 -11.27 29.28 21.63
C ARG A 271 -11.48 28.72 20.22
N ALA A 272 -11.36 29.55 19.18
CA ALA A 272 -11.48 29.11 17.81
C ALA A 272 -10.32 28.15 17.45
N PRO A 273 -10.60 27.12 16.64
CA PRO A 273 -9.62 26.12 16.25
C PRO A 273 -8.44 26.77 15.52
N LYS A 274 -7.22 26.31 15.81
CA LYS A 274 -6.01 26.81 15.18
C LYS A 274 -5.84 26.21 13.79
N LEU A 275 -5.12 26.92 12.93
CA LEU A 275 -4.86 26.53 11.54
C LEU A 275 -4.20 25.15 11.45
N PHE A 276 -3.34 24.82 12.40
CA PHE A 276 -2.62 23.55 12.49
C PHE A 276 -3.22 22.60 13.53
N GLU A 277 -4.39 22.88 14.09
CA GLU A 277 -5.05 22.00 15.05
C GLU A 277 -5.50 20.71 14.37
N LEU A 278 -5.28 19.58 15.04
CA LEU A 278 -5.77 18.27 14.64
C LEU A 278 -7.27 18.11 15.01
N PRO A 279 -7.99 17.14 14.44
CA PRO A 279 -9.41 16.95 14.73
C PRO A 279 -9.74 16.67 16.21
N ASP A 280 -8.77 16.19 16.98
CA ASP A 280 -8.85 15.93 18.42
C ASP A 280 -8.53 17.17 19.28
N GLY A 281 -8.29 18.33 18.65
CA GLY A 281 -7.91 19.56 19.32
C GLY A 281 -6.42 19.67 19.67
N GLN A 282 -5.62 18.64 19.36
CA GLN A 282 -4.20 18.62 19.68
C GLN A 282 -3.35 19.33 18.62
N SER A 283 -2.16 19.75 19.04
CA SER A 283 -1.14 20.25 18.12
C SER A 283 -0.33 19.10 17.53
N PRO A 284 0.09 19.17 16.26
CA PRO A 284 0.94 18.18 15.62
C PRO A 284 2.19 17.87 16.44
N SER A 285 2.34 16.60 16.82
CA SER A 285 3.49 16.10 17.57
C SER A 285 4.61 15.58 16.67
N HIS A 286 4.33 15.26 15.41
CA HIS A 286 5.29 14.75 14.44
C HIS A 286 4.98 15.23 13.01
N PHE A 287 5.94 15.08 12.09
CA PHE A 287 5.78 15.54 10.70
C PHE A 287 4.73 14.73 9.92
N GLU A 288 4.45 13.49 10.31
CA GLU A 288 3.41 12.65 9.67
C GLU A 288 1.98 13.01 10.07
N CYS A 289 1.75 13.99 10.97
CA CYS A 289 0.40 14.37 11.41
C CYS A 289 -0.44 14.95 10.27
N PHE A 290 0.22 15.52 9.26
CA PHE A 290 -0.41 16.02 8.03
C PHE A 290 0.32 15.44 6.82
N ASP A 291 -0.43 15.22 5.74
CA ASP A 291 0.19 14.96 4.45
C ASP A 291 0.95 16.22 3.95
N LEU A 292 1.87 16.04 2.99
CA LEU A 292 2.69 17.14 2.50
C LEU A 292 1.84 18.26 1.87
N ALA A 293 0.75 17.93 1.19
CA ALA A 293 -0.12 18.93 0.56
C ALA A 293 -0.83 19.79 1.61
N GLN A 294 -1.29 19.19 2.71
CA GLN A 294 -1.87 19.87 3.87
C GLN A 294 -0.85 20.77 4.56
N TRP A 295 0.38 20.28 4.77
CA TRP A 295 1.47 21.10 5.31
C TRP A 295 1.73 22.32 4.44
N ILE A 296 1.92 22.14 3.13
CA ILE A 296 2.17 23.23 2.17
C ILE A 296 0.99 24.20 2.18
N ALA A 297 -0.25 23.72 2.11
CA ALA A 297 -1.43 24.59 2.09
C ALA A 297 -1.55 25.43 3.37
N LYS A 298 -1.35 24.83 4.55
CA LYS A 298 -1.42 25.54 5.85
C LYS A 298 -0.28 26.55 6.00
N ILE A 299 0.96 26.18 5.66
CA ILE A 299 2.10 27.13 5.69
C ILE A 299 1.88 28.26 4.69
N ARG A 300 1.37 27.96 3.48
CA ARG A 300 1.07 28.98 2.48
C ARG A 300 0.01 29.96 2.98
N HIS A 301 -1.00 29.48 3.68
CA HIS A 301 -2.02 30.32 4.29
C HIS A 301 -1.45 31.18 5.42
N ALA A 302 -0.67 30.59 6.33
CA ALA A 302 0.00 31.30 7.43
C ALA A 302 0.90 32.44 6.89
N TRP A 303 1.59 32.17 5.79
CA TRP A 303 2.46 33.16 5.14
C TRP A 303 1.66 34.22 4.35
N LEU A 304 0.88 33.83 3.34
CA LEU A 304 0.23 34.79 2.44
C LEU A 304 -0.84 35.63 3.12
N SER A 305 -1.64 35.02 4.00
CA SER A 305 -2.80 35.68 4.59
C SER A 305 -2.52 36.27 5.97
N ARG A 306 -1.42 35.86 6.61
CA ARG A 306 -1.17 36.15 8.03
C ARG A 306 0.27 36.51 8.39
N HIS A 307 1.18 36.73 7.45
CA HIS A 307 2.54 37.16 7.81
C HIS A 307 2.50 38.44 8.67
N ASP A 308 3.46 38.54 9.59
CA ASP A 308 3.65 39.65 10.55
C ASP A 308 2.48 39.88 11.54
N GLN A 309 1.53 38.94 11.61
CA GLN A 309 0.60 38.87 12.72
C GLN A 309 1.29 38.24 13.95
N LEU A 310 0.93 38.68 15.15
CA LEU A 310 1.51 38.18 16.42
C LEU A 310 1.38 36.66 16.64
N ASP A 311 0.45 36.02 15.94
CA ASP A 311 0.16 34.58 15.99
C ASP A 311 0.66 33.80 14.77
N SER A 312 1.44 34.41 13.88
CA SER A 312 1.96 33.79 12.66
C SER A 312 3.48 33.96 12.52
N CYS A 313 4.03 33.54 11.38
CA CYS A 313 5.44 33.72 11.07
C CYS A 313 5.76 35.17 10.64
N SER A 314 6.97 35.61 11.03
CA SER A 314 7.56 36.86 10.56
C SER A 314 7.97 36.77 9.10
N TYR A 315 7.97 37.89 8.38
CA TYR A 315 8.55 37.98 7.04
C TYR A 315 10.01 37.49 6.95
N GLN A 316 10.77 37.53 8.05
CA GLN A 316 12.15 37.04 8.10
C GLN A 316 12.27 35.52 8.33
N ALA A 317 11.16 34.83 8.57
CA ALA A 317 11.15 33.39 8.81
C ALA A 317 11.61 32.55 7.60
N VAL A 318 11.50 33.12 6.38
CA VAL A 318 11.88 32.46 5.13
C VAL A 318 13.10 33.14 4.52
N ARG A 319 13.96 32.36 3.87
CA ARG A 319 15.26 32.85 3.36
C ARG A 319 15.14 33.94 2.30
N ASN A 320 14.17 33.80 1.39
CA ASN A 320 13.93 34.75 0.31
C ASN A 320 12.41 34.91 0.08
N PRO A 321 11.79 35.90 0.73
CA PRO A 321 10.34 36.12 0.70
C PRO A 321 9.74 36.34 -0.68
N SER A 322 10.44 37.03 -1.59
CA SER A 322 9.91 37.36 -2.92
C SER A 322 9.74 36.14 -3.82
N LYS A 323 10.58 35.12 -3.63
CA LYS A 323 10.51 33.84 -4.35
C LYS A 323 9.76 32.75 -3.59
N PHE A 324 9.39 32.98 -2.33
CA PHE A 324 8.78 31.96 -1.49
C PHE A 324 7.44 31.46 -2.04
N THR A 325 6.60 32.35 -2.56
CA THR A 325 5.31 31.97 -3.15
C THR A 325 5.47 31.05 -4.35
N GLU A 326 6.46 31.31 -5.21
CA GLU A 326 6.79 30.46 -6.35
C GLU A 326 7.31 29.09 -5.88
N ALA A 327 8.22 29.08 -4.89
CA ALA A 327 8.73 27.84 -4.30
C ALA A 327 7.62 26.99 -3.68
N MET A 328 6.65 27.61 -3.00
CA MET A 328 5.48 26.92 -2.44
C MET A 328 4.56 26.34 -3.53
N GLN A 329 4.42 27.02 -4.66
CA GLN A 329 3.64 26.53 -5.79
C GLN A 329 4.32 25.32 -6.43
N LYS A 330 5.64 25.38 -6.65
CA LYS A 330 6.44 24.25 -7.16
C LYS A 330 6.46 23.09 -6.18
N ALA A 331 6.61 23.34 -4.88
CA ALA A 331 6.51 22.30 -3.86
C ALA A 331 5.16 21.56 -3.88
N GLY A 332 4.09 22.22 -4.36
CA GLY A 332 2.78 21.62 -4.55
C GLY A 332 2.74 20.46 -5.54
N VAL A 333 3.74 20.30 -6.41
CA VAL A 333 3.89 19.14 -7.32
C VAL A 333 4.67 17.98 -6.70
N VAL A 334 5.33 18.17 -5.56
CA VAL A 334 6.08 17.09 -4.89
C VAL A 334 5.18 15.90 -4.53
N PRO A 335 3.95 16.08 -4.02
CA PRO A 335 3.05 14.96 -3.78
C PRO A 335 2.65 14.16 -5.04
N SER A 336 2.72 14.76 -6.25
CA SER A 336 2.41 14.05 -7.50
C SER A 336 3.57 13.22 -8.04
N LEU A 337 4.72 13.21 -7.36
CA LEU A 337 5.87 12.39 -7.71
C LEU A 337 5.54 10.88 -7.65
N LEU A 338 4.65 10.50 -6.74
CA LEU A 338 4.07 9.15 -6.70
C LEU A 338 2.92 9.07 -7.69
N LEU A 339 3.11 8.24 -8.71
CA LEU A 339 2.07 7.86 -9.65
C LEU A 339 0.99 7.05 -8.92
N PRO A 340 -0.24 7.00 -9.46
CA PRO A 340 -1.37 6.31 -8.81
C PRO A 340 -1.16 4.82 -8.50
N TRP A 341 -0.15 4.17 -9.07
CA TRP A 341 0.20 2.77 -8.84
C TRP A 341 1.46 2.58 -7.96
N GLY A 342 1.88 3.62 -7.24
CA GLY A 342 3.06 3.60 -6.35
C GLY A 342 4.40 3.72 -7.08
N GLY A 343 4.38 3.83 -8.41
CA GLY A 343 5.57 4.11 -9.22
C GLY A 343 6.04 5.54 -9.07
N LEU A 344 7.32 5.76 -9.33
CA LEU A 344 7.91 7.10 -9.38
C LEU A 344 7.67 7.70 -10.76
N ASP A 345 7.27 8.97 -10.84
CA ASP A 345 7.29 9.73 -12.09
C ASP A 345 8.76 9.99 -12.50
N THR A 346 9.35 9.06 -13.25
CA THR A 346 10.77 9.07 -13.60
C THR A 346 11.14 10.18 -14.58
N GLU A 347 10.18 10.72 -15.33
CA GLU A 347 10.39 11.84 -16.25
C GLU A 347 10.55 13.15 -15.48
N ASN A 348 9.71 13.37 -14.46
CA ASN A 348 9.71 14.61 -13.68
C ASN A 348 10.50 14.51 -12.35
N CYS A 349 10.97 13.32 -11.97
CA CYS A 349 11.56 13.11 -10.64
C CYS A 349 12.74 14.04 -10.34
N GLU A 350 13.62 14.27 -11.31
CA GLU A 350 14.79 15.12 -11.12
C GLU A 350 14.36 16.57 -10.84
N GLN A 351 13.48 17.12 -11.68
CA GLN A 351 12.96 18.48 -11.51
C GLN A 351 12.21 18.64 -10.19
N VAL A 352 11.36 17.67 -9.83
CA VAL A 352 10.61 17.68 -8.57
C VAL A 352 11.55 17.60 -7.36
N LEU A 353 12.64 16.84 -7.45
CA LEU A 353 13.66 16.75 -6.41
C LEU A 353 14.41 18.08 -6.26
N GLU A 354 14.74 18.76 -7.35
CA GLU A 354 15.33 20.10 -7.31
C GLU A 354 14.38 21.12 -6.69
N ASP A 355 13.10 21.10 -7.06
CA ASP A 355 12.07 21.95 -6.47
C ASP A 355 11.91 21.67 -4.96
N ALA A 356 11.99 20.40 -4.55
CA ALA A 356 11.98 20.00 -3.14
C ALA A 356 13.20 20.52 -2.36
N ILE A 357 14.39 20.54 -2.98
CA ILE A 357 15.62 21.11 -2.39
C ILE A 357 15.46 22.62 -2.21
N ILE A 358 14.98 23.33 -3.23
CA ILE A 358 14.72 24.78 -3.18
C ILE A 358 13.68 25.09 -2.11
N PHE A 359 12.61 24.30 -2.04
CA PHE A 359 11.58 24.42 -1.01
C PHE A 359 12.16 24.28 0.40
N CYS A 360 12.99 23.25 0.65
CA CYS A 360 13.65 23.07 1.95
C CYS A 360 14.61 24.22 2.29
N ASP A 361 15.29 24.79 1.28
CA ASP A 361 16.17 25.96 1.45
C ASP A 361 15.39 27.19 1.93
N HIS A 362 14.23 27.45 1.33
CA HIS A 362 13.38 28.57 1.71
C HIS A 362 12.82 28.47 3.13
N LEU A 363 12.55 27.24 3.60
CA LEU A 363 12.10 26.96 4.96
C LEU A 363 13.24 26.92 6.00
N ASN A 364 14.49 27.18 5.59
CA ASN A 364 15.69 27.04 6.42
C ASN A 364 15.85 25.62 7.01
N ALA A 365 15.37 24.58 6.30
CA ALA A 365 15.43 23.19 6.73
C ALA A 365 16.70 22.50 6.20
N TRP A 366 17.86 22.94 6.71
CA TRP A 366 19.19 22.56 6.22
C TRP A 366 19.43 21.05 6.18
N ASP A 367 19.00 20.32 7.21
CA ASP A 367 19.19 18.86 7.28
C ASP A 367 18.38 18.11 6.21
N SER A 368 17.13 18.51 5.99
CA SER A 368 16.30 17.94 4.92
C SER A 368 16.88 18.28 3.56
N LYS A 369 17.31 19.52 3.36
CA LYS A 369 17.99 19.95 2.13
C LYS A 369 19.24 19.10 1.85
N ALA A 370 20.11 18.92 2.84
CA ALA A 370 21.34 18.14 2.68
C ALA A 370 21.07 16.68 2.31
N ARG A 371 20.05 16.04 2.92
CA ARG A 371 19.64 14.68 2.56
C ARG A 371 19.10 14.61 1.13
N LEU A 372 18.28 15.56 0.70
CA LEU A 372 17.77 15.60 -0.67
C LEU A 372 18.88 15.87 -1.70
N GLN A 373 19.86 16.74 -1.40
CA GLN A 373 21.02 16.96 -2.26
C GLN A 373 21.87 15.69 -2.39
N LYS A 374 22.06 14.94 -1.30
CA LYS A 374 22.73 13.64 -1.33
C LYS A 374 21.97 12.62 -2.17
N LEU A 375 20.63 12.59 -2.07
CA LEU A 375 19.79 11.76 -2.94
C LEU A 375 19.95 12.13 -4.42
N LEU A 376 19.92 13.43 -4.76
CA LEU A 376 20.09 13.90 -6.12
C LEU A 376 21.47 13.51 -6.69
N ALA A 377 22.53 13.68 -5.90
CA ALA A 377 23.87 13.25 -6.27
C ALA A 377 23.94 11.73 -6.49
N ASN A 378 23.31 10.95 -5.61
CA ASN A 378 23.22 9.50 -5.75
C ASN A 378 22.50 9.09 -7.03
N ILE A 379 21.37 9.74 -7.39
CA ILE A 379 20.59 9.47 -8.60
C ILE A 379 21.36 9.84 -9.87
N ARG A 380 22.14 10.94 -9.85
CA ARG A 380 22.99 11.36 -10.96
C ARG A 380 24.21 10.46 -11.16
N ASN A 381 24.76 9.88 -10.09
CA ASN A 381 25.96 9.06 -10.17
C ASN A 381 25.67 7.60 -10.54
N THR A 382 25.70 7.27 -11.84
CA THR A 382 25.30 5.97 -12.40
C THR A 382 26.10 4.76 -11.90
N THR A 383 27.28 4.96 -11.31
CA THR A 383 28.17 3.86 -10.90
C THR A 383 27.96 3.36 -9.47
N THR A 384 27.28 4.13 -8.62
CA THR A 384 27.15 3.81 -7.18
C THR A 384 25.80 3.16 -6.88
N GLU A 385 25.78 2.12 -6.06
CA GLU A 385 24.53 1.54 -5.54
C GLU A 385 23.76 2.57 -4.70
N LEU A 386 22.43 2.56 -4.77
CA LEU A 386 21.59 3.52 -4.05
C LEU A 386 21.52 3.16 -2.55
N ASP A 387 22.31 3.83 -1.72
CA ASP A 387 22.22 3.74 -0.26
C ASP A 387 21.18 4.75 0.31
N PHE A 388 20.13 4.22 0.92
CA PHE A 388 19.02 4.99 1.51
C PHE A 388 19.12 5.20 3.02
N ASN A 389 20.05 4.53 3.71
CA ASN A 389 20.05 4.44 5.18
C ASN A 389 20.17 5.81 5.87
N HIS A 390 20.84 6.75 5.22
CA HIS A 390 21.10 8.10 5.76
C HIS A 390 20.16 9.18 5.21
N LEU A 391 19.19 8.81 4.38
CA LEU A 391 18.32 9.76 3.66
C LEU A 391 16.95 9.93 4.33
N ASN A 392 16.57 9.03 5.23
CA ASN A 392 15.31 9.11 5.94
C ASN A 392 15.24 10.35 6.84
N PRO A 393 14.07 11.03 6.91
CA PRO A 393 13.88 12.14 7.83
C PRO A 393 14.05 11.63 9.26
N ARG A 394 14.86 12.34 10.04
CA ARG A 394 15.01 12.08 11.47
C ARG A 394 14.04 12.98 12.21
N SER A 395 13.22 12.39 13.07
CA SER A 395 12.49 13.17 14.07
C SER A 395 13.52 13.95 14.89
N PRO A 396 13.33 15.26 15.11
CA PRO A 396 14.19 15.99 16.02
C PRO A 396 14.16 15.30 17.38
N PRO A 397 15.29 15.22 18.10
CA PRO A 397 15.28 14.71 19.46
C PRO A 397 14.23 15.51 20.25
N THR A 398 13.39 14.81 20.99
CA THR A 398 12.31 15.40 21.80
C THR A 398 12.92 16.17 22.98
N ILE A 399 13.60 17.27 22.70
CA ILE A 399 14.06 18.21 23.71
C ILE A 399 12.88 19.15 23.95
N PHE A 400 11.86 18.64 24.62
CA PHE A 400 10.81 19.46 25.22
C PHE A 400 10.87 19.21 26.72
N THR A 401 11.90 19.77 27.36
CA THR A 401 11.71 20.25 28.73
C THR A 401 10.79 21.46 28.62
N SER A 402 9.49 21.22 28.78
CA SER A 402 8.55 22.30 29.04
C SER A 402 9.16 23.18 30.13
N PRO A 403 9.34 24.51 29.94
CA PRO A 403 9.73 25.36 31.04
C PRO A 403 8.63 25.20 32.08
N ALA A 404 8.99 24.63 33.23
CA ALA A 404 8.08 24.38 34.33
C ALA A 404 7.27 25.65 34.53
N ALA A 405 5.95 25.55 34.36
CA ALA A 405 5.04 26.64 34.65
C ALA A 405 5.28 27.01 36.11
N GLY A 406 6.03 28.09 36.33
CA GLY A 406 6.26 28.66 37.65
C GLY A 406 4.89 28.95 38.23
N SER A 407 4.54 28.23 39.28
CA SER A 407 3.37 28.48 40.10
C SER A 407 3.49 29.90 40.66
N MET A 408 2.86 30.87 40.00
CA MET A 408 2.57 32.15 40.64
C MET A 408 1.55 31.87 41.73
N THR A 409 2.03 31.76 42.97
CA THR A 409 1.20 31.91 44.17
C THR A 409 0.67 33.33 44.21
N PRO A 410 -0.64 33.55 44.41
CA PRO A 410 -1.18 34.89 44.61
C PRO A 410 -0.76 35.41 45.99
N ALA A 411 -0.36 36.68 46.03
CA ALA A 411 -0.21 37.47 47.25
C ALA A 411 -1.46 38.34 47.45
#